data_AF-A0A257HNB2-F1
#
_entry.id   AF-A0A257HNB2-F1
#
_cell.length_a   1.000
_cell.length_b   1.000
_cell.length_c   1.000
_cell.angle_alpha   90.00
_cell.angle_beta   90.00
_cell.angle_gamma   90.00
#
_symmetry.space_group_name_H-M   'P 1'
#
loop_
_entity.id
_entity.type
_entity.pdbx_description
1 polymer ?
#
loop_
_entity_poly.entity_id
_entity_poly.type
_entity_poly.pdbx_seq_one_letter_code
_entity_poly.pdbx_strand_id
1 'polypeptide(L)'
;MHPNIAPQDATFIPIHAISSAEWPAYLEGKSSAQAALAGHQDFRAQAGRVLLVPAPDGTLERVLFGLGAGTDTSVYGALASKLPAGDYRIASPLAKEQGHAILVAYLLGAYIFDRYKRKDQRLARLIAPTGADVVSASRTVSAVKLGRDLVNTPPNDMGPDALEAAAVTLGESHGAEIEVIRGADLLAQNYPLIHAVGRGAAQDPRLVILRIGRPDAYPLALVGKGVAFDTGGLNLKPGAGMALMKKDMGGAACALALFSMLAEARLDVRLSVYLPIVENSMDGNSFRPSDVIRARNGLSVEIDNTDAEGRLILADAVTRASEDGNAMILDMATLTGAARVALGPELPPFFTEDEELAAALSEAAVLTGDHLWRMPLWRPYEDDLDSPIADMKNSGGPFAGAINGALFLSKFVDAKDHKPIWAHFDVYCWNPKEKPGRPQGGEVHAVRAIEAMLRKRFG
;
A
#
# COMPACT_ATOMS: atom_id res chain seq x y z
N MET A 1 -8.52 19.18 -11.26
CA MET A 1 -9.15 19.14 -9.92
C MET A 1 -9.79 17.77 -9.76
N HIS A 2 -9.61 17.10 -8.62
CA HIS A 2 -10.16 15.75 -8.40
C HIS A 2 -11.70 15.76 -8.46
N PRO A 3 -12.37 14.76 -9.08
CA PRO A 3 -13.82 14.79 -9.34
C PRO A 3 -14.70 14.87 -8.09
N ASN A 4 -14.20 14.38 -6.95
CA ASN A 4 -14.88 14.44 -5.65
C ASN A 4 -14.62 15.74 -4.85
N ILE A 5 -14.01 16.76 -5.47
CA ILE A 5 -13.79 18.08 -4.87
C ILE A 5 -14.67 19.12 -5.57
N ALA A 6 -15.41 19.91 -4.79
CA ALA A 6 -16.25 20.99 -5.29
C ALA A 6 -15.49 22.34 -5.31
N PRO A 7 -15.86 23.29 -6.18
CA PRO A 7 -15.34 24.67 -6.14
C PRO A 7 -15.54 25.35 -4.80
N GLN A 8 -14.64 26.27 -4.42
CA GLN A 8 -14.72 26.97 -3.13
C GLN A 8 -15.93 27.88 -2.99
N ASP A 9 -16.46 28.37 -4.10
CA ASP A 9 -17.63 29.24 -4.21
C ASP A 9 -18.94 28.49 -4.53
N ALA A 10 -18.90 27.15 -4.64
CA ALA A 10 -20.09 26.35 -4.91
C ALA A 10 -21.14 26.51 -3.81
N THR A 11 -22.43 26.52 -4.19
CA THR A 11 -23.54 26.36 -3.24
C THR A 11 -23.43 24.99 -2.59
N PHE A 12 -23.55 24.92 -1.26
CA PHE A 12 -23.25 23.70 -0.52
C PHE A 12 -24.28 23.40 0.57
N ILE A 13 -24.33 22.12 0.94
CA ILE A 13 -25.06 21.61 2.11
C ILE A 13 -24.06 21.51 3.27
N PRO A 14 -24.30 22.16 4.42
CA PRO A 14 -23.38 22.13 5.56
C PRO A 14 -23.38 20.75 6.25
N ILE A 15 -22.18 20.26 6.53
CA ILE A 15 -21.92 19.10 7.40
C ILE A 15 -21.52 19.61 8.78
N HIS A 16 -22.34 19.31 9.79
CA HIS A 16 -22.02 19.54 11.19
C HIS A 16 -21.44 18.27 11.78
N ALA A 17 -20.11 18.22 11.88
CA ALA A 17 -19.40 17.21 12.62
C ALA A 17 -19.53 17.46 14.13
N ILE A 18 -19.95 16.45 14.90
CA ILE A 18 -20.31 16.55 16.31
C ILE A 18 -19.72 15.34 17.04
N SER A 19 -19.04 15.57 18.16
CA SER A 19 -18.58 14.50 19.05
C SER A 19 -19.69 13.97 19.94
N SER A 20 -19.51 12.78 20.50
CA SER A 20 -20.46 12.21 21.47
C SER A 20 -20.59 13.07 22.74
N ALA A 21 -19.56 13.84 23.08
CA ALA A 21 -19.58 14.76 24.23
C ALA A 21 -20.36 16.06 23.93
N GLU A 22 -20.29 16.56 22.69
CA GLU A 22 -21.03 17.76 22.26
C GLU A 22 -22.50 17.48 21.96
N TRP A 23 -22.86 16.21 21.73
CA TRP A 23 -24.19 15.81 21.30
C TRP A 23 -25.35 16.27 22.22
N PRO A 24 -25.27 16.13 23.55
CA PRO A 24 -26.36 16.60 24.44
C PRO A 24 -26.60 18.10 24.32
N ALA A 25 -25.53 18.90 24.38
CA ALA A 25 -25.61 20.36 24.25
C ALA A 25 -26.10 20.78 22.85
N TYR A 26 -25.72 20.04 21.81
CA TYR A 26 -26.23 20.28 20.46
C TYR A 26 -27.75 20.11 20.38
N LEU A 27 -28.34 19.16 21.11
CA LEU A 27 -29.79 18.89 21.10
C LEU A 27 -30.63 19.92 21.86
N GLU A 28 -30.11 20.52 22.93
CA GLU A 28 -30.85 21.47 23.79
C GLU A 28 -31.39 22.70 23.03
N GLY A 29 -30.75 23.07 21.92
CA GLY A 29 -31.15 24.19 21.05
C GLY A 29 -31.91 23.82 19.78
N LYS A 30 -32.41 22.58 19.64
CA LYS A 30 -33.05 22.09 18.41
C LYS A 30 -34.56 21.98 18.54
N SER A 31 -35.25 22.03 17.40
CA SER A 31 -36.71 21.87 17.39
C SER A 31 -37.10 20.46 17.84
N SER A 32 -38.32 20.30 18.36
CA SER A 32 -38.87 19.00 18.75
C SER A 32 -38.83 17.99 17.60
N ALA A 33 -39.05 18.44 16.36
CA ALA A 33 -38.94 17.62 15.16
C ALA A 33 -37.50 17.12 14.90
N GLN A 34 -36.50 17.97 15.09
CA GLN A 34 -35.08 17.59 14.92
C GLN A 34 -34.63 16.61 16.00
N ALA A 35 -35.01 16.84 17.26
CA ALA A 35 -34.72 15.92 18.36
C ALA A 35 -35.40 14.55 18.15
N ALA A 36 -36.66 14.54 17.72
CA ALA A 36 -37.39 13.32 17.39
C ALA A 36 -36.74 12.55 16.23
N LEU A 37 -36.36 13.23 15.15
CA LEU A 37 -35.66 12.62 14.01
C LEU A 37 -34.35 11.95 14.44
N ALA A 38 -33.53 12.65 15.23
CA ALA A 38 -32.27 12.11 15.73
C ALA A 38 -32.47 10.91 16.67
N GLY A 39 -33.53 10.94 17.49
CA GLY A 39 -33.93 9.82 18.35
C GLY A 39 -34.39 8.60 17.55
N HIS A 40 -35.24 8.80 16.53
CA HIS A 40 -35.73 7.71 15.67
C HIS A 40 -34.63 7.03 14.86
N GLN A 41 -33.58 7.76 14.47
CA GLN A 41 -32.44 7.21 13.75
C GLN A 41 -31.28 6.80 14.66
N ASP A 42 -31.44 6.91 15.99
CA ASP A 42 -30.43 6.58 17.00
C ASP A 42 -29.04 7.21 16.71
N PHE A 43 -29.02 8.47 16.25
CA PHE A 43 -27.80 9.08 15.69
C PHE A 43 -26.65 9.21 16.72
N ARG A 44 -26.94 9.59 17.97
CA ARG A 44 -26.04 9.68 19.16
C ARG A 44 -24.58 10.15 18.90
N ALA A 45 -24.32 10.86 17.79
CA ALA A 45 -22.99 11.23 17.32
C ALA A 45 -21.95 10.08 17.34
N GLN A 46 -22.36 8.83 17.09
CA GLN A 46 -21.42 7.69 17.00
C GLN A 46 -20.48 7.87 15.80
N ALA A 47 -19.22 7.43 15.95
CA ALA A 47 -18.19 7.61 14.92
C ALA A 47 -18.64 7.09 13.54
N GLY A 48 -18.59 7.98 12.53
CA GLY A 48 -18.92 7.66 11.15
C GLY A 48 -20.43 7.61 10.85
N ARG A 49 -21.31 7.88 11.82
CA ARG A 49 -22.76 7.98 11.58
C ARG A 49 -23.09 9.28 10.86
N VAL A 50 -24.10 9.21 10.00
CA VAL A 50 -24.63 10.34 9.23
C VAL A 50 -26.12 10.43 9.51
N LEU A 51 -26.61 11.64 9.76
CA LEU A 51 -28.03 11.98 9.80
C LEU A 51 -28.31 13.07 8.76
N LEU A 52 -29.21 12.77 7.82
CA LEU A 52 -29.69 13.74 6.84
C LEU A 52 -30.85 14.52 7.44
N VAL A 53 -30.72 15.85 7.51
CA VAL A 53 -31.75 16.72 8.11
C VAL A 53 -32.48 17.45 6.98
N PRO A 54 -33.77 17.15 6.75
CA PRO A 54 -34.54 17.79 5.69
C PRO A 54 -34.96 19.21 6.08
N ALA A 55 -35.03 20.09 5.09
CA ALA A 55 -35.69 21.39 5.17
C ALA A 55 -37.23 21.20 5.09
N PRO A 56 -38.03 22.21 5.48
CA PRO A 56 -39.49 22.15 5.37
C PRO A 56 -40.03 21.90 3.95
N ASP A 57 -39.27 22.25 2.91
CA ASP A 57 -39.62 22.04 1.50
C ASP A 57 -39.22 20.63 0.98
N GLY A 58 -38.65 19.77 1.85
CA GLY A 58 -38.21 18.42 1.50
C GLY A 58 -36.81 18.33 0.90
N THR A 59 -36.12 19.46 0.71
CA THR A 59 -34.71 19.47 0.31
C THR A 59 -33.78 19.11 1.48
N LEU A 60 -32.50 18.82 1.22
CA LEU A 60 -31.54 18.51 2.27
C LEU A 60 -30.96 19.81 2.84
N GLU A 61 -31.35 20.16 4.07
CA GLU A 61 -30.92 21.40 4.73
C GLU A 61 -29.47 21.31 5.22
N ARG A 62 -29.13 20.19 5.88
CA ARG A 62 -27.83 19.95 6.49
C ARG A 62 -27.60 18.47 6.75
N VAL A 63 -26.35 18.13 7.05
CA VAL A 63 -25.95 16.79 7.47
C VAL A 63 -25.36 16.87 8.86
N LEU A 64 -25.75 15.98 9.77
CA LEU A 64 -25.04 15.77 11.03
C LEU A 64 -24.11 14.56 10.86
N PHE A 65 -22.88 14.70 11.34
CA PHE A 65 -21.85 13.68 11.24
C PHE A 65 -21.26 13.38 12.60
N GLY A 66 -21.33 12.11 13.03
CA GLY A 66 -20.83 11.69 14.34
C GLY A 66 -19.33 11.41 14.32
N LEU A 67 -18.59 12.06 15.22
CA LEU A 67 -17.16 11.85 15.43
C LEU A 67 -16.86 10.78 16.50
N GLY A 68 -17.87 10.39 17.29
CA GLY A 68 -17.67 9.57 18.48
C GLY A 68 -16.89 10.32 19.56
N ALA A 69 -16.11 9.59 20.35
CA ALA A 69 -15.33 10.13 21.45
C ALA A 69 -13.92 10.63 21.04
N GLY A 70 -13.52 10.43 19.78
CA GLY A 70 -12.15 10.63 19.32
C GLY A 70 -11.95 11.85 18.42
N THR A 71 -10.68 12.17 18.15
CA THR A 71 -10.22 13.21 17.22
C THR A 71 -9.66 12.64 15.91
N ASP A 72 -9.88 11.34 15.66
CA ASP A 72 -9.38 10.65 14.47
C ASP A 72 -10.06 11.18 13.20
N THR A 73 -9.27 11.83 12.35
CA THR A 73 -9.75 12.41 11.08
C THR A 73 -10.09 11.34 10.03
N SER A 74 -9.64 10.09 10.20
CA SER A 74 -9.96 8.99 9.28
C SER A 74 -11.46 8.71 9.18
N VAL A 75 -12.21 9.04 10.26
CA VAL A 75 -13.66 8.86 10.33
C VAL A 75 -14.40 9.59 9.21
N TYR A 76 -13.89 10.73 8.73
CA TYR A 76 -14.48 11.53 7.65
C TYR A 76 -14.54 10.76 6.32
N GLY A 77 -13.73 9.71 6.14
CA GLY A 77 -13.85 8.81 5.01
C GLY A 77 -15.16 8.03 4.94
N ALA A 78 -15.96 8.01 6.01
CA ALA A 78 -17.31 7.43 5.98
C ALA A 78 -18.34 8.30 5.24
N LEU A 79 -18.06 9.59 5.03
CA LEU A 79 -19.02 10.52 4.43
C LEU A 79 -19.28 10.18 2.96
N ALA A 80 -18.23 9.90 2.19
CA ALA A 80 -18.33 9.76 0.75
C ALA A 80 -19.30 8.64 0.30
N SER A 81 -19.41 7.54 1.05
CA SER A 81 -20.34 6.44 0.75
C SER A 81 -21.75 6.63 1.31
N LYS A 82 -21.97 7.63 2.18
CA LYS A 82 -23.23 7.85 2.90
C LYS A 82 -23.98 9.12 2.49
N LEU A 83 -23.30 10.05 1.83
CA LEU A 83 -23.90 11.29 1.36
C LEU A 83 -24.62 11.07 0.02
N PRO A 84 -25.81 11.68 -0.16
CA PRO A 84 -26.41 11.84 -1.49
C PRO A 84 -25.52 12.66 -2.44
N ALA A 85 -25.89 12.70 -3.73
CA ALA A 85 -25.26 13.62 -4.67
C ALA A 85 -25.42 15.07 -4.19
N GLY A 86 -24.37 15.85 -4.31
CA GLY A 86 -24.36 17.26 -3.95
C GLY A 86 -22.99 17.77 -3.56
N ASP A 87 -22.93 19.07 -3.33
CA ASP A 87 -21.74 19.74 -2.83
C ASP A 87 -21.89 19.99 -1.33
N TYR A 88 -20.85 19.63 -0.58
CA TYR A 88 -20.87 19.67 0.88
C TYR A 88 -19.70 20.47 1.43
N ARG A 89 -19.88 21.09 2.60
CA ARG A 89 -18.82 21.77 3.33
C ARG A 89 -18.89 21.43 4.81
N ILE A 90 -17.75 21.15 5.43
CA ILE A 90 -17.70 20.99 6.89
C ILE A 90 -17.88 22.37 7.52
N ALA A 91 -18.99 22.54 8.24
CA ALA A 91 -19.40 23.79 8.88
C ALA A 91 -19.05 23.85 10.37
N SER A 92 -18.60 22.73 10.96
CA SER A 92 -18.09 22.72 12.33
C SER A 92 -16.70 23.37 12.40
N PRO A 93 -16.32 23.96 13.54
CA PRO A 93 -14.95 24.43 13.76
C PRO A 93 -13.93 23.31 13.54
N LEU A 94 -12.88 23.59 12.77
CA LEU A 94 -11.77 22.69 12.50
C LEU A 94 -10.46 23.39 12.80
N ALA A 95 -9.51 22.69 13.42
CA ALA A 95 -8.13 23.16 13.47
C ALA A 95 -7.56 23.13 12.05
N LYS A 96 -6.79 24.16 11.66
CA LYS A 96 -6.28 24.30 10.29
C LYS A 96 -5.42 23.09 9.88
N GLU A 97 -4.72 22.51 10.84
CA GLU A 97 -3.83 21.36 10.70
C GLU A 97 -4.59 20.07 10.35
N GLN A 98 -5.89 20.00 10.68
CA GLN A 98 -6.74 18.84 10.37
C GLN A 98 -7.28 18.85 8.94
N GLY A 99 -7.34 20.03 8.29
CA GLY A 99 -8.02 20.20 7.01
C GLY A 99 -7.49 19.27 5.92
N HIS A 100 -6.17 19.11 5.84
CA HIS A 100 -5.54 18.21 4.86
C HIS A 100 -5.88 16.73 5.10
N ALA A 101 -5.75 16.26 6.34
CA ALA A 101 -6.04 14.86 6.70
C ALA A 101 -7.53 14.50 6.47
N ILE A 102 -8.44 15.42 6.79
CA ILE A 102 -9.88 15.27 6.52
C ILE A 102 -10.16 15.15 5.03
N LEU A 103 -9.55 16.01 4.20
CA LEU A 103 -9.71 15.94 2.75
C LEU A 103 -9.22 14.60 2.20
N VAL A 104 -8.02 14.15 2.61
CA VAL A 104 -7.48 12.84 2.21
C VAL A 104 -8.42 11.71 2.64
N ALA A 105 -8.88 11.68 3.90
CA ALA A 105 -9.80 10.66 4.39
C ALA A 105 -11.10 10.58 3.59
N TYR A 106 -11.72 11.74 3.32
CA TYR A 106 -12.93 11.82 2.50
C TYR A 106 -12.72 11.23 1.10
N LEU A 107 -11.65 11.65 0.43
CA LEU A 107 -11.35 11.24 -0.94
C LEU A 107 -10.99 9.76 -1.03
N LEU A 108 -10.26 9.21 -0.05
CA LEU A 108 -9.99 7.77 0.05
C LEU A 108 -11.28 6.97 0.25
N GLY A 109 -12.24 7.51 1.00
CA GLY A 109 -13.56 6.90 1.21
C GLY A 109 -14.44 6.94 -0.03
N ALA A 110 -14.16 7.84 -0.97
CA ALA A 110 -14.88 7.96 -2.24
C ALA A 110 -14.41 6.96 -3.31
N TYR A 111 -13.37 6.17 -3.02
CA TYR A 111 -12.87 5.15 -3.92
C TYR A 111 -13.94 4.08 -4.20
N ILE A 112 -14.09 3.74 -5.48
CA ILE A 112 -14.90 2.63 -5.93
C ILE A 112 -14.10 1.85 -6.98
N PHE A 113 -14.10 0.53 -6.84
CA PHE A 113 -13.68 -0.39 -7.89
C PHE A 113 -14.91 -0.82 -8.70
N ASP A 114 -15.06 -0.29 -9.91
CA ASP A 114 -16.23 -0.51 -10.79
C ASP A 114 -15.88 -1.16 -12.14
N ARG A 115 -14.62 -1.55 -12.35
CA ARG A 115 -14.10 -2.17 -13.59
C ARG A 115 -14.95 -3.33 -14.12
N TYR A 116 -15.47 -4.18 -13.22
CA TYR A 116 -16.26 -5.39 -13.57
C TYR A 116 -17.76 -5.25 -13.34
N LYS A 117 -18.16 -4.29 -12.50
CA LYS A 117 -19.55 -4.05 -12.16
C LYS A 117 -19.74 -2.55 -11.98
N ARG A 118 -20.30 -1.92 -13.01
CA ARG A 118 -20.65 -0.50 -12.98
C ARG A 118 -21.49 -0.22 -11.75
N LYS A 119 -21.10 0.78 -10.98
CA LYS A 119 -21.91 1.35 -9.91
C LYS A 119 -22.42 2.70 -10.39
N ASP A 120 -23.72 2.92 -10.30
CA ASP A 120 -24.29 4.24 -10.60
C ASP A 120 -23.86 5.19 -9.48
N GLN A 121 -22.91 6.07 -9.78
CA GLN A 121 -22.24 6.88 -8.78
C GLN A 121 -22.72 8.32 -8.87
N ARG A 122 -23.58 8.68 -7.91
CA ARG A 122 -23.96 10.06 -7.65
C ARG A 122 -22.84 10.71 -6.84
N LEU A 123 -22.19 11.73 -7.41
CA LEU A 123 -21.03 12.38 -6.79
C LEU A 123 -21.46 13.25 -5.60
N ALA A 124 -21.15 12.78 -4.39
CA ALA A 124 -21.00 13.67 -3.24
C ALA A 124 -19.61 14.30 -3.35
N ARG A 125 -19.54 15.63 -3.45
CA ARG A 125 -18.28 16.37 -3.54
C ARG A 125 -18.06 17.19 -2.27
N LEU A 126 -16.82 17.25 -1.81
CA LEU A 126 -16.44 18.04 -0.65
C LEU A 126 -15.75 19.33 -1.10
N ILE A 127 -16.20 20.47 -0.59
CA ILE A 127 -15.44 21.72 -0.64
C ILE A 127 -14.25 21.56 0.30
N ALA A 128 -13.05 21.72 -0.23
CA ALA A 128 -11.82 21.46 0.51
C ALA A 128 -11.79 22.27 1.83
N PRO A 129 -11.60 21.61 2.99
CA PRO A 129 -11.53 22.28 4.29
C PRO A 129 -10.39 23.29 4.36
N THR A 130 -10.54 24.32 5.20
CA THR A 130 -9.47 25.28 5.49
C THR A 130 -8.20 24.56 5.94
N GLY A 131 -7.05 24.92 5.36
CA GLY A 131 -5.77 24.29 5.64
C GLY A 131 -5.46 23.04 4.81
N ALA A 132 -6.40 22.58 3.97
CA ALA A 132 -6.14 21.47 3.07
C ALA A 132 -5.31 21.89 1.85
N ASP A 133 -4.18 21.21 1.62
CA ASP A 133 -3.51 21.20 0.33
C ASP A 133 -4.23 20.26 -0.63
N VAL A 134 -4.99 20.82 -1.58
CA VAL A 134 -5.78 20.09 -2.58
C VAL A 134 -4.90 19.33 -3.57
N VAL A 135 -3.73 19.88 -3.94
CA VAL A 135 -2.84 19.25 -4.91
C VAL A 135 -2.19 18.03 -4.29
N SER A 136 -1.61 18.18 -3.09
CA SER A 136 -1.01 17.07 -2.36
C SER A 136 -2.04 15.98 -2.00
N ALA A 137 -3.27 16.36 -1.60
CA ALA A 137 -4.32 15.40 -1.31
C ALA A 137 -4.76 14.62 -2.56
N SER A 138 -4.90 15.30 -3.70
CA SER A 138 -5.26 14.67 -4.97
C SER A 138 -4.19 13.68 -5.42
N ARG A 139 -2.91 14.05 -5.34
CA ARG A 139 -1.77 13.16 -5.63
C ARG A 139 -1.82 11.90 -4.76
N THR A 140 -1.96 12.08 -3.45
CA THR A 140 -2.02 10.97 -2.49
C THR A 140 -3.14 10.00 -2.82
N VAL A 141 -4.33 10.52 -3.10
CA VAL A 141 -5.51 9.68 -3.38
C VAL A 141 -5.38 8.99 -4.74
N SER A 142 -4.85 9.65 -5.75
CA SER A 142 -4.61 9.04 -7.07
C SER A 142 -3.62 7.87 -6.97
N ALA A 143 -2.54 8.02 -6.20
CA ALA A 143 -1.57 6.95 -5.95
C ALA A 143 -2.18 5.77 -5.19
N VAL A 144 -2.94 6.04 -4.12
CA VAL A 144 -3.65 4.99 -3.38
C VAL A 144 -4.68 4.29 -4.27
N LYS A 145 -5.44 5.05 -5.07
CA LYS A 145 -6.39 4.50 -6.05
C LYS A 145 -5.70 3.56 -7.03
N LEU A 146 -4.55 3.97 -7.59
CA LEU A 146 -3.75 3.12 -8.48
C LEU A 146 -3.43 1.78 -7.81
N GLY A 147 -2.84 1.81 -6.61
CA GLY A 147 -2.48 0.58 -5.90
C GLY A 147 -3.70 -0.29 -5.58
N ARG A 148 -4.82 0.31 -5.16
CA ARG A 148 -6.09 -0.40 -4.94
C ARG A 148 -6.62 -1.04 -6.22
N ASP A 149 -6.59 -0.34 -7.35
CA ASP A 149 -7.07 -0.88 -8.63
C ASP A 149 -6.24 -2.08 -9.08
N LEU A 150 -4.89 -1.98 -8.96
CA LEU A 150 -4.00 -3.07 -9.31
C LEU A 150 -4.29 -4.33 -8.47
N VAL A 151 -4.36 -4.20 -7.14
CA VAL A 151 -4.63 -5.31 -6.22
C VAL A 151 -6.05 -5.87 -6.37
N ASN A 152 -7.04 -5.03 -6.68
CA ASN A 152 -8.42 -5.48 -6.86
C ASN A 152 -8.64 -6.19 -8.18
N THR A 153 -7.84 -5.91 -9.20
CA THR A 153 -7.95 -6.55 -10.51
C THR A 153 -7.68 -8.06 -10.36
N PRO A 154 -8.58 -8.94 -10.83
CA PRO A 154 -8.42 -10.38 -10.76
C PRO A 154 -7.22 -10.86 -11.60
N PRO A 155 -6.65 -12.01 -11.27
CA PRO A 155 -5.38 -12.45 -11.84
C PRO A 155 -5.47 -12.76 -13.34
N ASN A 156 -6.65 -13.11 -13.86
CA ASN A 156 -6.87 -13.29 -15.30
C ASN A 156 -6.72 -11.99 -16.11
N ASP A 157 -6.80 -10.82 -15.47
CA ASP A 157 -6.64 -9.50 -16.11
C ASP A 157 -5.49 -8.68 -15.49
N MET A 158 -4.77 -9.27 -14.54
CA MET A 158 -3.60 -8.71 -13.86
C MET A 158 -2.50 -9.77 -13.76
N GLY A 159 -2.20 -10.40 -14.89
CA GLY A 159 -1.04 -11.25 -15.03
C GLY A 159 0.25 -10.43 -15.03
N PRO A 160 1.40 -11.11 -15.06
CA PRO A 160 2.69 -10.46 -15.20
C PRO A 160 2.81 -9.44 -16.34
N ASP A 161 2.18 -9.66 -17.50
CA ASP A 161 2.16 -8.73 -18.64
C ASP A 161 1.38 -7.44 -18.37
N ALA A 162 0.23 -7.56 -17.73
CA ALA A 162 -0.62 -6.43 -17.35
C ALA A 162 0.01 -5.59 -16.24
N LEU A 163 0.70 -6.23 -15.27
CA LEU A 163 1.42 -5.50 -14.22
C LEU A 163 2.64 -4.76 -14.79
N GLU A 164 3.37 -5.36 -15.73
CA GLU A 164 4.41 -4.68 -16.51
C GLU A 164 3.82 -3.47 -17.25
N ALA A 165 2.74 -3.65 -18.00
CA ALA A 165 2.12 -2.57 -18.76
C ALA A 165 1.67 -1.41 -17.86
N ALA A 166 1.15 -1.70 -16.67
CA ALA A 166 0.79 -0.68 -15.69
C ALA A 166 2.02 0.10 -15.17
N ALA A 167 3.13 -0.59 -14.88
CA ALA A 167 4.38 0.03 -14.46
C ALA A 167 4.97 0.92 -15.57
N VAL A 168 5.00 0.42 -16.81
CA VAL A 168 5.50 1.16 -17.98
C VAL A 168 4.66 2.41 -18.22
N THR A 169 3.33 2.28 -18.25
CA THR A 169 2.42 3.42 -18.45
C THR A 169 2.63 4.49 -17.38
N LEU A 170 2.80 4.09 -16.12
CA LEU A 170 3.07 5.04 -15.04
C LEU A 170 4.44 5.72 -15.21
N GLY A 171 5.49 4.94 -15.53
CA GLY A 171 6.82 5.46 -15.80
C GLY A 171 6.83 6.50 -16.93
N GLU A 172 6.20 6.17 -18.06
CA GLU A 172 6.07 7.08 -19.21
C GLU A 172 5.34 8.37 -18.83
N SER A 173 4.25 8.27 -18.04
CA SER A 173 3.49 9.44 -17.61
C SER A 173 4.28 10.44 -16.76
N HIS A 174 5.35 9.97 -16.10
CA HIS A 174 6.27 10.80 -15.33
C HIS A 174 7.60 11.07 -16.06
N GLY A 175 7.80 10.53 -17.26
CA GLY A 175 9.04 10.69 -18.02
C GLY A 175 10.23 9.90 -17.44
N ALA A 176 9.97 8.75 -16.82
CA ALA A 176 11.02 7.86 -16.34
C ALA A 176 11.69 7.11 -17.49
N GLU A 177 12.97 6.79 -17.31
CA GLU A 177 13.66 5.76 -18.09
C GLU A 177 13.11 4.39 -17.68
N ILE A 178 12.92 3.49 -18.67
CA ILE A 178 12.26 2.20 -18.48
C ILE A 178 13.14 1.10 -19.07
N GLU A 179 13.45 0.09 -18.26
CA GLU A 179 14.16 -1.13 -18.63
C GLU A 179 13.26 -2.33 -18.30
N VAL A 180 13.13 -3.29 -19.23
CA VAL A 180 12.37 -4.53 -19.00
C VAL A 180 13.17 -5.73 -19.48
N ILE A 181 13.39 -6.70 -18.59
CA ILE A 181 14.11 -7.94 -18.82
C ILE A 181 13.12 -9.09 -18.69
N ARG A 182 12.97 -9.94 -19.72
CA ARG A 182 11.89 -10.97 -19.77
C ARG A 182 12.45 -12.37 -20.02
N GLY A 183 11.78 -13.38 -19.51
CA GLY A 183 12.00 -14.79 -19.84
C GLY A 183 13.47 -15.20 -19.77
N ALA A 184 14.00 -15.75 -20.86
CA ALA A 184 15.39 -16.21 -20.92
C ALA A 184 16.45 -15.10 -20.72
N ASP A 185 16.12 -13.83 -20.99
CA ASP A 185 17.05 -12.71 -20.77
C ASP A 185 17.33 -12.51 -19.27
N LEU A 186 16.43 -12.95 -18.39
CA LEU A 186 16.69 -12.98 -16.95
C LEU A 186 17.91 -13.85 -16.65
N LEU A 187 18.03 -15.04 -17.25
CA LEU A 187 19.20 -15.89 -17.07
C LEU A 187 20.45 -15.29 -17.69
N ALA A 188 20.34 -14.73 -18.91
CA ALA A 188 21.46 -14.09 -19.60
C ALA A 188 22.03 -12.91 -18.80
N GLN A 189 21.18 -12.21 -18.06
CA GLN A 189 21.56 -11.05 -17.24
C GLN A 189 21.69 -11.37 -15.74
N ASN A 190 21.74 -12.66 -15.36
CA ASN A 190 21.95 -13.13 -13.99
C ASN A 190 20.83 -12.75 -12.99
N TYR A 191 19.58 -13.09 -13.32
CA TYR A 191 18.39 -13.07 -12.47
C TYR A 191 17.76 -14.47 -12.32
N PRO A 192 18.54 -15.45 -11.84
CA PRO A 192 18.13 -16.85 -11.79
C PRO A 192 16.97 -17.15 -10.83
N LEU A 193 16.82 -16.44 -9.71
CA LEU A 193 15.73 -16.66 -8.76
C LEU A 193 14.40 -16.15 -9.33
N ILE A 194 14.40 -14.96 -9.95
CA ILE A 194 13.21 -14.43 -10.64
C ILE A 194 12.74 -15.40 -11.72
N HIS A 195 13.69 -15.88 -12.54
CA HIS A 195 13.39 -16.85 -13.59
C HIS A 195 12.84 -18.16 -13.02
N ALA A 196 13.50 -18.74 -12.02
CA ALA A 196 13.12 -20.04 -11.46
C ALA A 196 11.71 -20.04 -10.85
N VAL A 197 11.31 -18.96 -10.17
CA VAL A 197 9.98 -18.84 -9.59
C VAL A 197 8.90 -18.78 -10.68
N GLY A 198 9.09 -17.96 -11.72
CA GLY A 198 8.05 -17.74 -12.72
C GLY A 198 8.04 -18.67 -13.92
N ARG A 199 9.08 -19.51 -14.13
CA ARG A 199 9.19 -20.36 -15.35
C ARG A 199 8.09 -21.42 -15.50
N GLY A 200 7.34 -21.70 -14.44
CA GLY A 200 6.20 -22.62 -14.46
C GLY A 200 4.89 -21.98 -14.92
N ALA A 201 4.85 -20.65 -15.09
CA ALA A 201 3.66 -19.94 -15.54
C ALA A 201 3.56 -19.90 -17.06
N ALA A 202 2.35 -19.65 -17.58
CA ALA A 202 2.12 -19.44 -19.00
C ALA A 202 2.70 -18.11 -19.52
N GLN A 203 2.90 -17.13 -18.64
CA GLN A 203 3.50 -15.84 -18.98
C GLN A 203 4.92 -15.72 -18.41
N ASP A 204 5.91 -15.39 -19.26
CA ASP A 204 7.34 -15.39 -18.93
C ASP A 204 7.76 -14.45 -17.78
N PRO A 205 8.43 -14.86 -16.70
CA PRO A 205 8.86 -13.95 -15.64
C PRO A 205 9.65 -12.74 -16.15
N ARG A 206 9.59 -11.61 -15.43
CA ARG A 206 10.27 -10.38 -15.85
C ARG A 206 10.75 -9.52 -14.69
N LEU A 207 11.70 -8.64 -14.97
CA LEU A 207 12.11 -7.55 -14.09
C LEU A 207 11.86 -6.22 -14.81
N VAL A 208 11.05 -5.35 -14.22
CA VAL A 208 10.83 -3.98 -14.70
C VAL A 208 11.61 -3.02 -13.82
N ILE A 209 12.31 -2.08 -14.44
CA ILE A 209 13.04 -1.03 -13.74
C ILE A 209 12.63 0.34 -14.27
N LEU A 210 12.23 1.24 -13.37
CA LEU A 210 11.90 2.64 -13.67
C LEU A 210 12.96 3.53 -13.03
N ARG A 211 13.47 4.55 -13.74
CA ARG A 211 14.46 5.51 -13.18
C ARG A 211 14.07 6.95 -13.50
N ILE A 212 14.13 7.83 -12.51
CA ILE A 212 13.88 9.26 -12.66
C ILE A 212 14.70 10.08 -11.66
N GLY A 213 15.02 11.33 -12.01
CA GLY A 213 15.75 12.26 -11.16
C GLY A 213 17.15 12.57 -11.68
N ARG A 214 17.84 13.50 -11.02
CA ARG A 214 19.17 13.94 -11.46
C ARG A 214 20.24 12.91 -11.05
N PRO A 215 21.31 12.73 -11.85
CA PRO A 215 22.38 11.77 -11.53
C PRO A 215 23.09 12.00 -10.18
N ASP A 216 23.14 13.24 -9.71
CA ASP A 216 23.83 13.71 -8.49
C ASP A 216 22.92 13.79 -7.25
N ALA A 217 21.60 13.58 -7.40
CA ALA A 217 20.66 13.56 -6.29
C ALA A 217 20.79 12.29 -5.44
N TYR A 218 20.23 12.30 -4.22
CA TYR A 218 20.36 11.16 -3.30
C TYR A 218 19.76 9.87 -3.91
N PRO A 219 20.54 8.79 -4.09
CA PRO A 219 20.06 7.63 -4.83
C PRO A 219 19.20 6.72 -3.93
N LEU A 220 17.92 6.60 -4.28
CA LEU A 220 16.88 5.89 -3.54
C LEU A 220 16.26 4.80 -4.43
N ALA A 221 16.20 3.58 -3.94
CA ALA A 221 15.52 2.47 -4.59
C ALA A 221 14.24 2.06 -3.85
N LEU A 222 13.18 1.83 -4.61
CA LEU A 222 11.99 1.09 -4.18
C LEU A 222 12.03 -0.29 -4.84
N VAL A 223 11.78 -1.36 -4.07
CA VAL A 223 11.69 -2.71 -4.62
C VAL A 223 10.32 -3.29 -4.26
N GLY A 224 9.55 -3.78 -5.23
CA GLY A 224 8.18 -4.23 -4.99
C GLY A 224 7.96 -5.67 -5.44
N LYS A 225 7.57 -6.57 -4.51
CA LYS A 225 7.19 -7.95 -4.85
C LYS A 225 6.02 -7.96 -5.85
N GLY A 226 6.24 -8.50 -7.05
CA GLY A 226 5.26 -8.55 -8.13
C GLY A 226 4.77 -9.96 -8.47
N VAL A 227 4.38 -10.77 -7.47
CA VAL A 227 3.77 -12.08 -7.73
C VAL A 227 2.30 -11.88 -8.11
N ALA A 228 2.00 -11.83 -9.41
CA ALA A 228 0.66 -11.52 -9.93
C ALA A 228 -0.40 -12.50 -9.43
N PHE A 229 -0.04 -13.78 -9.32
CA PHE A 229 -0.82 -14.78 -8.62
C PHE A 229 0.09 -15.84 -7.99
N ASP A 230 -0.29 -16.31 -6.81
CA ASP A 230 0.48 -17.27 -6.04
C ASP A 230 -0.32 -18.52 -5.70
N THR A 231 0.00 -19.63 -6.37
CA THR A 231 -0.55 -20.94 -6.05
C THR A 231 0.18 -21.62 -4.90
N GLY A 232 1.38 -21.13 -4.56
CA GLY A 232 2.40 -21.79 -3.76
C GLY A 232 3.32 -22.73 -4.53
N GLY A 233 3.12 -22.91 -5.83
CA GLY A 233 3.90 -23.83 -6.65
C GLY A 233 3.61 -25.29 -6.28
N LEU A 234 4.65 -26.11 -6.16
CA LEU A 234 4.50 -27.53 -5.79
C LEU A 234 4.14 -27.72 -4.30
N ASN A 235 4.52 -26.79 -3.43
CA ASN A 235 3.97 -26.64 -2.08
C ASN A 235 2.61 -25.92 -2.12
N LEU A 236 1.64 -26.52 -2.81
CA LEU A 236 0.35 -25.90 -3.14
C LEU A 236 -0.40 -25.40 -1.91
N LYS A 237 -0.90 -24.15 -1.98
CA LYS A 237 -1.79 -23.59 -0.96
C LYS A 237 -3.13 -24.33 -0.92
N PRO A 238 -3.71 -24.54 0.28
CA PRO A 238 -5.12 -24.89 0.39
C PRO A 238 -6.02 -23.82 -0.23
N GLY A 239 -7.21 -24.20 -0.73
CA GLY A 239 -8.10 -23.27 -1.45
C GLY A 239 -8.43 -21.98 -0.70
N ALA A 240 -8.62 -22.04 0.63
CA ALA A 240 -8.84 -20.84 1.44
C ALA A 240 -7.62 -19.91 1.51
N GLY A 241 -6.40 -20.46 1.50
CA GLY A 241 -5.15 -19.71 1.43
C GLY A 241 -4.93 -19.07 0.06
N MET A 242 -5.45 -19.68 -1.00
CA MET A 242 -5.30 -19.21 -2.38
C MET A 242 -6.31 -18.13 -2.79
N ALA A 243 -7.50 -18.08 -2.15
CA ALA A 243 -8.62 -17.22 -2.57
C ALA A 243 -8.30 -15.71 -2.69
N LEU A 244 -7.30 -15.22 -1.95
CA LEU A 244 -6.88 -13.82 -1.97
C LEU A 244 -5.54 -13.59 -2.70
N MET A 245 -4.94 -14.60 -3.34
CA MET A 245 -3.57 -14.52 -3.86
C MET A 245 -3.39 -13.63 -5.10
N LYS A 246 -4.49 -13.09 -5.65
CA LYS A 246 -4.40 -11.94 -6.58
C LYS A 246 -3.71 -10.71 -5.96
N LYS A 247 -3.71 -10.62 -4.63
CA LYS A 247 -3.09 -9.51 -3.91
C LYS A 247 -1.58 -9.67 -3.75
N ASP A 248 -1.00 -10.78 -4.18
CA ASP A 248 0.40 -11.12 -3.85
C ASP A 248 1.44 -10.29 -4.64
N MET A 249 0.94 -9.44 -5.52
CA MET A 249 1.64 -8.33 -6.18
C MET A 249 1.47 -6.99 -5.43
N GLY A 250 0.93 -7.02 -4.21
CA GLY A 250 0.65 -5.83 -3.40
C GLY A 250 1.90 -5.03 -3.06
N GLY A 251 3.05 -5.70 -2.95
CA GLY A 251 4.35 -5.04 -2.82
C GLY A 251 4.69 -4.13 -4.01
N ALA A 252 4.53 -4.64 -5.24
CA ALA A 252 4.65 -3.87 -6.47
C ALA A 252 3.61 -2.74 -6.55
N ALA A 253 2.37 -2.98 -6.12
CA ALA A 253 1.34 -1.95 -6.05
C ALA A 253 1.71 -0.80 -5.10
N CYS A 254 2.26 -1.11 -3.92
CA CYS A 254 2.77 -0.12 -2.97
C CYS A 254 3.97 0.65 -3.56
N ALA A 255 4.90 -0.04 -4.21
CA ALA A 255 6.06 0.59 -4.86
C ALA A 255 5.65 1.57 -5.96
N LEU A 256 4.71 1.18 -6.83
CA LEU A 256 4.18 2.04 -7.90
C LEU A 256 3.38 3.23 -7.34
N ALA A 257 2.57 3.01 -6.30
CA ALA A 257 1.86 4.10 -5.63
C ALA A 257 2.84 5.12 -5.03
N LEU A 258 3.86 4.64 -4.31
CA LEU A 258 4.89 5.51 -3.73
C LEU A 258 5.69 6.23 -4.82
N PHE A 259 6.07 5.54 -5.90
CA PHE A 259 6.73 6.15 -7.06
C PHE A 259 5.92 7.32 -7.63
N SER A 260 4.61 7.13 -7.86
CA SER A 260 3.73 8.19 -8.35
C SER A 260 3.72 9.40 -7.42
N MET A 261 3.65 9.19 -6.09
CA MET A 261 3.68 10.29 -5.12
C MET A 261 5.02 11.04 -5.13
N LEU A 262 6.14 10.31 -5.19
CA LEU A 262 7.48 10.89 -5.14
C LEU A 262 7.87 11.60 -6.45
N ALA A 263 7.49 11.04 -7.61
CA ALA A 263 7.75 11.63 -8.92
C ALA A 263 7.05 13.01 -9.07
N GLU A 264 5.82 13.14 -8.55
CA GLU A 264 5.12 14.43 -8.50
C GLU A 264 5.62 15.35 -7.39
N ALA A 265 6.22 14.80 -6.32
CA ALA A 265 6.77 15.57 -5.20
C ALA A 265 8.05 16.33 -5.56
N ARG A 266 8.80 15.86 -6.57
CA ARG A 266 10.08 16.44 -7.02
C ARG A 266 11.08 16.61 -5.87
N LEU A 267 11.19 15.60 -5.00
CA LEU A 267 12.20 15.56 -3.94
C LEU A 267 13.61 15.52 -4.54
N ASP A 268 14.63 15.90 -3.76
CA ASP A 268 16.03 15.84 -4.20
C ASP A 268 16.62 14.42 -4.14
N VAL A 269 15.99 13.50 -4.88
CA VAL A 269 16.37 12.09 -4.97
C VAL A 269 16.49 11.63 -6.42
N ARG A 270 17.40 10.68 -6.66
CA ARG A 270 17.44 9.85 -7.87
C ARG A 270 16.69 8.56 -7.57
N LEU A 271 15.44 8.49 -8.01
CA LEU A 271 14.51 7.42 -7.68
C LEU A 271 14.61 6.29 -8.72
N SER A 272 14.86 5.07 -8.24
CA SER A 272 14.76 3.84 -9.02
C SER A 272 13.68 2.92 -8.44
N VAL A 273 12.91 2.23 -9.29
CA VAL A 273 11.91 1.24 -8.86
C VAL A 273 12.22 -0.08 -9.54
N TYR A 274 12.33 -1.16 -8.77
CA TYR A 274 12.59 -2.51 -9.26
C TYR A 274 11.41 -3.41 -8.96
N LEU A 275 10.81 -3.98 -9.99
CA LEU A 275 9.63 -4.83 -9.88
C LEU A 275 9.94 -6.21 -10.48
N PRO A 276 10.40 -7.18 -9.67
CA PRO A 276 10.40 -8.57 -10.08
C PRO A 276 8.94 -9.06 -10.19
N ILE A 277 8.50 -9.33 -11.42
CA ILE A 277 7.12 -9.66 -11.76
C ILE A 277 7.06 -11.09 -12.29
N VAL A 278 6.30 -11.94 -11.58
CA VAL A 278 6.17 -13.37 -11.86
C VAL A 278 4.75 -13.85 -11.57
N GLU A 279 4.43 -15.06 -11.99
CA GLU A 279 3.32 -15.83 -11.44
C GLU A 279 3.90 -17.14 -10.87
N ASN A 280 3.55 -17.49 -9.64
CA ASN A 280 4.01 -18.74 -9.01
C ASN A 280 2.98 -19.84 -9.28
N SER A 281 3.20 -20.60 -10.34
CA SER A 281 2.25 -21.59 -10.87
C SER A 281 2.72 -23.03 -10.66
N MET A 282 1.77 -23.96 -10.73
CA MET A 282 2.02 -25.40 -10.76
C MET A 282 2.01 -25.91 -12.20
N ASP A 283 3.16 -26.38 -12.65
CA ASP A 283 3.39 -26.95 -13.98
C ASP A 283 4.53 -27.99 -13.94
N GLY A 284 4.72 -28.76 -15.02
CA GLY A 284 5.87 -29.65 -15.16
C GLY A 284 7.23 -28.93 -15.09
N ASN A 285 7.27 -27.64 -15.44
CA ASN A 285 8.46 -26.80 -15.39
C ASN A 285 8.65 -26.05 -14.05
N SER A 286 7.76 -26.21 -13.08
CA SER A 286 7.91 -25.56 -11.76
C SER A 286 9.23 -25.94 -11.08
N PHE A 287 9.83 -24.97 -10.38
CA PHE A 287 10.91 -25.25 -9.43
C PHE A 287 10.39 -26.09 -8.26
N ARG A 288 11.30 -26.83 -7.62
CA ARG A 288 10.94 -27.93 -6.71
C ARG A 288 11.55 -27.73 -5.33
N PRO A 289 10.93 -28.29 -4.28
CA PRO A 289 11.64 -28.57 -3.04
C PRO A 289 12.94 -29.33 -3.33
N SER A 290 13.99 -28.99 -2.60
CA SER A 290 15.37 -29.47 -2.75
C SER A 290 16.13 -29.01 -4.01
N ASP A 291 15.53 -28.20 -4.89
CA ASP A 291 16.32 -27.49 -5.90
C ASP A 291 17.33 -26.56 -5.19
N VAL A 292 18.55 -26.45 -5.72
CA VAL A 292 19.53 -25.44 -5.27
C VAL A 292 19.73 -24.46 -6.41
N ILE A 293 19.39 -23.20 -6.16
CA ILE A 293 19.45 -22.13 -7.16
C ILE A 293 20.48 -21.11 -6.71
N ARG A 294 21.47 -20.82 -7.57
CA ARG A 294 22.41 -19.73 -7.32
C ARG A 294 21.72 -18.40 -7.59
N ALA A 295 21.79 -17.46 -6.67
CA ALA A 295 21.25 -16.11 -6.76
C ALA A 295 22.20 -15.15 -7.47
N ARG A 296 21.72 -13.94 -7.80
CA ARG A 296 22.50 -12.88 -8.46
C ARG A 296 23.81 -12.55 -7.73
N ASN A 297 23.79 -12.46 -6.40
CA ASN A 297 24.98 -12.17 -5.58
C ASN A 297 25.94 -13.37 -5.43
N GLY A 298 25.62 -14.52 -6.05
CA GLY A 298 26.44 -15.72 -6.03
C GLY A 298 26.10 -16.73 -4.93
N LEU A 299 25.30 -16.35 -3.93
CA LEU A 299 24.83 -17.26 -2.88
C LEU A 299 23.96 -18.37 -3.48
N SER A 300 24.12 -19.58 -3.00
CA SER A 300 23.27 -20.72 -3.33
C SER A 300 22.11 -20.84 -2.34
N VAL A 301 20.89 -20.99 -2.84
CA VAL A 301 19.67 -21.10 -2.05
C VAL A 301 19.02 -22.46 -2.29
N GLU A 302 18.93 -23.28 -1.25
CA GLU A 302 18.11 -24.50 -1.24
C GLU A 302 16.63 -24.11 -1.10
N ILE A 303 15.80 -24.67 -1.96
CA ILE A 303 14.36 -24.47 -1.94
C ILE A 303 13.76 -25.48 -0.96
N ASP A 304 13.42 -25.01 0.24
CA ASP A 304 12.69 -25.81 1.22
C ASP A 304 11.18 -25.72 0.99
N ASN A 305 10.68 -24.54 0.61
CA ASN A 305 9.26 -24.30 0.35
C ASN A 305 9.04 -23.38 -0.86
N THR A 306 8.36 -23.88 -1.90
CA THR A 306 8.03 -23.10 -3.11
C THR A 306 6.96 -22.02 -2.87
N ASP A 307 6.28 -22.03 -1.71
CA ASP A 307 5.36 -20.98 -1.22
C ASP A 307 6.08 -19.83 -0.48
N ALA A 308 7.41 -19.91 -0.39
CA ALA A 308 8.28 -18.84 0.08
C ALA A 308 9.04 -18.22 -1.10
N GLU A 309 8.33 -17.98 -2.21
CA GLU A 309 8.84 -17.50 -3.49
C GLU A 309 9.13 -15.99 -3.50
N GLY A 310 8.33 -15.20 -2.78
CA GLY A 310 8.42 -13.74 -2.83
C GLY A 310 9.79 -13.21 -2.43
N ARG A 311 10.42 -13.84 -1.44
CA ARG A 311 11.77 -13.46 -1.01
C ARG A 311 12.85 -13.84 -2.03
N LEU A 312 12.63 -14.88 -2.82
CA LEU A 312 13.57 -15.30 -3.87
C LEU A 312 13.63 -14.26 -4.99
N ILE A 313 12.47 -13.82 -5.47
CA ILE A 313 12.42 -12.82 -6.55
C ILE A 313 12.93 -11.44 -6.07
N LEU A 314 12.68 -11.11 -4.79
CA LEU A 314 13.20 -9.90 -4.16
C LEU A 314 14.71 -9.96 -3.95
N ALA A 315 15.29 -11.11 -3.61
CA ALA A 315 16.73 -11.25 -3.41
C ALA A 315 17.55 -10.80 -4.64
N ASP A 316 17.17 -11.26 -5.83
CA ASP A 316 17.79 -10.84 -7.09
C ASP A 316 17.58 -9.34 -7.36
N ALA A 317 16.38 -8.81 -7.10
CA ALA A 317 16.04 -7.40 -7.33
C ALA A 317 16.74 -6.44 -6.35
N VAL A 318 16.82 -6.79 -5.07
CA VAL A 318 17.53 -6.03 -4.02
C VAL A 318 19.03 -6.07 -4.27
N THR A 319 19.56 -7.21 -4.71
CA THR A 319 20.97 -7.30 -5.14
C THR A 319 21.25 -6.32 -6.28
N ARG A 320 20.43 -6.32 -7.35
CA ARG A 320 20.55 -5.36 -8.46
C ARG A 320 20.42 -3.90 -7.99
N ALA A 321 19.48 -3.60 -7.09
CA ALA A 321 19.32 -2.26 -6.54
C ALA A 321 20.57 -1.81 -5.76
N SER A 322 21.24 -2.73 -5.06
CA SER A 322 22.51 -2.47 -4.36
C SER A 322 23.65 -2.24 -5.36
N GLU A 323 23.76 -3.08 -6.40
CA GLU A 323 24.76 -2.92 -7.47
C GLU A 323 24.65 -1.58 -8.23
N ASP A 324 23.43 -1.07 -8.41
CA ASP A 324 23.17 0.22 -9.07
C ASP A 324 23.57 1.45 -8.21
N GLY A 325 24.15 1.24 -7.03
CA GLY A 325 24.71 2.32 -6.20
C GLY A 325 23.68 3.08 -5.38
N ASN A 326 22.54 2.46 -5.05
CA ASN A 326 21.51 3.13 -4.26
C ASN A 326 21.94 3.23 -2.79
N ALA A 327 21.80 4.41 -2.20
CA ALA A 327 22.20 4.67 -0.81
C ALA A 327 21.11 4.24 0.19
N MET A 328 19.86 4.17 -0.26
CA MET A 328 18.73 3.67 0.50
C MET A 328 17.88 2.72 -0.37
N ILE A 329 17.50 1.58 0.20
CA ILE A 329 16.61 0.59 -0.43
C ILE A 329 15.41 0.36 0.49
N LEU A 330 14.21 0.63 -0.03
CA LEU A 330 12.95 0.34 0.65
C LEU A 330 12.21 -0.73 -0.14
N ASP A 331 12.12 -1.95 0.40
CA ASP A 331 11.40 -3.03 -0.27
C ASP A 331 10.05 -3.32 0.40
N MET A 332 9.03 -3.57 -0.42
CA MET A 332 7.66 -3.81 0.01
C MET A 332 7.17 -5.13 -0.56
N ALA A 333 6.57 -5.96 0.30
CA ALA A 333 6.10 -7.27 -0.12
C ALA A 333 4.94 -7.77 0.73
N THR A 334 3.99 -8.47 0.11
CA THR A 334 3.03 -9.33 0.79
C THR A 334 3.71 -10.63 1.20
N LEU A 335 4.73 -10.55 2.04
CA LEU A 335 5.75 -11.60 2.11
C LEU A 335 5.31 -12.79 2.96
N THR A 336 4.68 -12.57 4.11
CA THR A 336 4.43 -13.67 5.04
C THR A 336 3.01 -13.74 5.59
N GLY A 337 2.49 -14.96 5.70
CA GLY A 337 1.30 -15.24 6.51
C GLY A 337 1.54 -14.96 8.00
N ALA A 338 2.77 -15.13 8.48
CA ALA A 338 3.15 -14.97 9.88
C ALA A 338 3.01 -13.52 10.38
N ALA A 339 3.35 -12.51 9.57
CA ALA A 339 3.18 -11.10 9.92
C ALA A 339 1.73 -10.76 10.30
N ARG A 340 0.78 -11.31 9.54
CA ARG A 340 -0.67 -11.10 9.80
C ARG A 340 -1.14 -11.78 11.08
N VAL A 341 -0.54 -12.91 11.44
CA VAL A 341 -0.86 -13.59 12.71
C VAL A 341 -0.32 -12.78 13.89
N ALA A 342 0.86 -12.17 13.73
CA ALA A 342 1.50 -11.36 14.78
C ALA A 342 0.81 -10.01 15.00
N LEU A 343 0.54 -9.24 13.93
CA LEU A 343 0.09 -7.84 14.02
C LEU A 343 -1.30 -7.58 13.41
N GLY A 344 -1.96 -8.61 12.90
CA GLY A 344 -3.24 -8.48 12.22
C GLY A 344 -3.10 -7.88 10.80
N PRO A 345 -4.23 -7.59 10.15
CA PRO A 345 -4.26 -7.15 8.74
C PRO A 345 -3.99 -5.65 8.54
N GLU A 346 -3.98 -4.85 9.60
CA GLU A 346 -4.00 -3.36 9.53
C GLU A 346 -2.71 -2.69 10.00
N LEU A 347 -1.80 -3.43 10.63
CA LEU A 347 -0.54 -2.90 11.15
C LEU A 347 0.62 -3.64 10.48
N PRO A 348 1.12 -3.17 9.33
CA PRO A 348 2.25 -3.77 8.65
C PRO A 348 3.50 -3.75 9.54
N PRO A 349 4.17 -4.89 9.72
CA PRO A 349 5.52 -4.86 10.26
C PRO A 349 6.51 -4.30 9.25
N PHE A 350 7.50 -3.58 9.76
CA PHE A 350 8.69 -3.23 9.01
C PHE A 350 9.96 -3.60 9.78
N PHE A 351 11.06 -3.78 9.05
CA PHE A 351 12.33 -4.24 9.57
C PHE A 351 13.44 -3.32 9.06
N THR A 352 14.34 -2.91 9.95
CA THR A 352 15.54 -2.16 9.59
C THR A 352 16.54 -2.24 10.74
N GLU A 353 17.84 -2.18 10.43
CA GLU A 353 18.90 -1.98 11.42
C GLU A 353 19.13 -0.49 11.75
N ASP A 354 18.59 0.42 10.92
CA ASP A 354 18.81 1.86 11.05
C ASP A 354 17.82 2.47 12.05
N GLU A 355 18.34 2.88 13.20
CA GLU A 355 17.54 3.45 14.30
C GLU A 355 16.93 4.82 13.94
N GLU A 356 17.62 5.63 13.13
CA GLU A 356 17.13 6.94 12.72
C GLU A 356 15.97 6.82 11.75
N LEU A 357 16.07 5.91 10.77
CA LEU A 357 15.01 5.57 9.84
C LEU A 357 13.79 5.00 10.57
N ALA A 358 14.01 4.11 11.54
CA ALA A 358 12.94 3.54 12.35
C ALA A 358 12.16 4.61 13.14
N ALA A 359 12.88 5.55 13.78
CA ALA A 359 12.27 6.66 14.49
C ALA A 359 11.49 7.58 13.54
N ALA A 360 12.09 7.96 12.41
CA ALA A 360 11.47 8.84 11.43
C ALA A 360 10.20 8.24 10.81
N LEU A 361 10.19 6.93 10.51
CA LEU A 361 9.00 6.22 10.04
C LEU A 361 7.90 6.18 11.11
N SER A 362 8.26 5.97 12.36
CA SER A 362 7.30 5.95 13.48
C SER A 362 6.62 7.31 13.67
N GLU A 363 7.38 8.40 13.59
CA GLU A 363 6.83 9.76 13.62
C GLU A 363 5.88 10.02 12.43
N ALA A 364 6.29 9.65 11.22
CA ALA A 364 5.51 9.85 10.02
C ALA A 364 4.21 9.02 10.02
N ALA A 365 4.25 7.81 10.60
CA ALA A 365 3.09 6.95 10.76
C ALA A 365 2.02 7.58 11.65
N VAL A 366 2.42 8.22 12.76
CA VAL A 366 1.51 8.97 13.63
C VAL A 366 0.95 10.19 12.91
N LEU A 367 1.81 10.96 12.22
CA LEU A 367 1.40 12.18 11.52
C LEU A 367 0.37 11.90 10.42
N THR A 368 0.56 10.83 9.67
CA THR A 368 -0.27 10.50 8.50
C THR A 368 -1.48 9.63 8.83
N GLY A 369 -1.47 8.94 9.98
CA GLY A 369 -2.45 7.90 10.32
C GLY A 369 -2.29 6.62 9.48
N ASP A 370 -1.16 6.47 8.77
CA ASP A 370 -0.77 5.25 8.06
C ASP A 370 0.20 4.46 8.95
N HIS A 371 -0.37 3.71 9.89
CA HIS A 371 0.38 3.08 10.97
C HIS A 371 1.23 1.89 10.49
N LEU A 372 2.40 1.72 11.11
CA LEU A 372 3.36 0.64 10.88
C LEU A 372 4.06 0.32 12.21
N TRP A 373 4.65 -0.88 12.31
CA TRP A 373 5.30 -1.32 13.55
C TRP A 373 6.65 -1.97 13.29
N ARG A 374 7.68 -1.59 14.05
CA ARG A 374 9.01 -2.19 13.86
C ARG A 374 9.05 -3.57 14.49
N MET A 375 9.44 -4.56 13.70
CA MET A 375 9.84 -5.88 14.18
C MET A 375 11.37 -6.02 14.16
N PRO A 376 11.95 -6.85 15.04
CA PRO A 376 13.40 -7.00 15.13
C PRO A 376 13.97 -7.84 13.99
N LEU A 377 15.19 -7.52 13.57
CA LEU A 377 16.08 -8.43 12.83
C LEU A 377 16.86 -9.27 13.85
N TRP A 378 16.18 -10.23 14.48
CA TRP A 378 16.78 -11.05 15.54
C TRP A 378 17.76 -12.09 14.97
N ARG A 379 19.04 -11.70 14.88
CA ARG A 379 20.12 -12.46 14.22
C ARG A 379 20.27 -13.94 14.64
N PRO A 380 20.02 -14.36 15.89
CA PRO A 380 20.07 -15.78 16.23
C PRO A 380 19.08 -16.68 15.48
N TYR A 381 18.04 -16.14 14.83
CA TYR A 381 17.17 -16.93 13.96
C TYR A 381 17.74 -17.14 12.55
N GLU A 382 18.95 -16.64 12.24
CA GLU A 382 19.61 -16.99 10.98
C GLU A 382 19.91 -18.49 10.87
N ASP A 383 20.17 -19.17 12.00
CA ASP A 383 20.35 -20.62 12.08
C ASP A 383 19.10 -21.39 11.57
N ASP A 384 17.91 -20.79 11.64
CA ASP A 384 16.70 -21.37 11.08
C ASP A 384 16.78 -21.49 9.55
N LEU A 385 17.65 -20.71 8.89
CA LEU A 385 17.85 -20.67 7.44
C LEU A 385 19.07 -21.48 6.97
N ASP A 386 19.73 -22.23 7.86
CA ASP A 386 20.87 -23.07 7.48
C ASP A 386 20.45 -24.19 6.54
N SER A 387 21.33 -24.48 5.57
CA SER A 387 21.20 -25.59 4.62
C SER A 387 22.42 -26.51 4.69
N PRO A 388 22.25 -27.84 4.61
CA PRO A 388 23.37 -28.78 4.53
C PRO A 388 24.02 -28.84 3.13
N ILE A 389 23.40 -28.25 2.10
CA ILE A 389 23.82 -28.40 0.69
C ILE A 389 23.95 -27.07 -0.08
N ALA A 390 23.57 -25.95 0.53
CA ALA A 390 23.62 -24.61 -0.03
C ALA A 390 24.06 -23.60 1.02
N ASP A 391 24.29 -22.34 0.63
CA ASP A 391 24.67 -21.28 1.58
C ASP A 391 23.51 -20.94 2.55
N MET A 392 22.27 -21.17 2.13
CA MET A 392 21.07 -21.09 2.96
C MET A 392 19.88 -21.79 2.31
N LYS A 393 18.79 -21.96 3.06
CA LYS A 393 17.46 -22.31 2.51
C LYS A 393 16.51 -21.11 2.49
N ASN A 394 15.47 -21.18 1.66
CA ASN A 394 14.53 -20.06 1.50
C ASN A 394 13.44 -20.00 2.58
N SER A 395 13.21 -21.04 3.37
CA SER A 395 12.29 -21.00 4.52
C SER A 395 12.94 -21.49 5.80
N GLY A 396 12.49 -20.93 6.91
CA GLY A 396 12.85 -21.39 8.25
C GLY A 396 11.86 -22.44 8.75
N GLY A 397 11.46 -22.32 10.02
CA GLY A 397 10.40 -23.14 10.62
C GLY A 397 9.00 -22.49 10.62
N PRO A 398 8.03 -23.10 11.32
CA PRO A 398 6.67 -22.56 11.44
C PRO A 398 6.58 -21.32 12.32
N PHE A 399 7.62 -21.01 13.10
CA PHE A 399 7.72 -19.84 13.97
C PHE A 399 8.57 -18.75 13.35
N ALA A 400 8.41 -17.51 13.84
CA ALA A 400 9.20 -16.36 13.43
C ALA A 400 9.22 -16.10 11.89
N GLY A 401 8.22 -16.57 11.15
CA GLY A 401 8.23 -16.52 9.67
C GLY A 401 8.47 -15.12 9.08
N ALA A 402 7.93 -14.06 9.70
CA ALA A 402 8.16 -12.68 9.28
C ALA A 402 9.63 -12.25 9.49
N ILE A 403 10.22 -12.58 10.65
CA ILE A 403 11.62 -12.30 10.97
C ILE A 403 12.54 -13.11 10.03
N ASN A 404 12.25 -14.40 9.82
CA ASN A 404 13.01 -15.27 8.93
C ASN A 404 12.97 -14.78 7.47
N GLY A 405 11.84 -14.24 7.01
CA GLY A 405 11.75 -13.58 5.70
C GLY A 405 12.64 -12.35 5.60
N ALA A 406 12.62 -11.48 6.62
CA ALA A 406 13.47 -10.29 6.65
C ALA A 406 14.97 -10.64 6.77
N LEU A 407 15.33 -11.60 7.63
CA LEU A 407 16.72 -12.08 7.75
C LEU A 407 17.24 -12.65 6.44
N PHE A 408 16.42 -13.43 5.72
CA PHE A 408 16.75 -13.92 4.38
C PHE A 408 17.10 -12.76 3.44
N LEU A 409 16.21 -11.76 3.32
CA LEU A 409 16.44 -10.60 2.44
C LEU A 409 17.68 -9.79 2.83
N SER A 410 17.98 -9.68 4.12
CA SER A 410 19.13 -8.92 4.60
C SER A 410 20.48 -9.43 4.08
N LYS A 411 20.58 -10.72 3.68
CA LYS A 411 21.79 -11.30 3.08
C LYS A 411 22.01 -10.89 1.62
N PHE A 412 21.02 -10.24 0.99
CA PHE A 412 21.08 -9.75 -0.40
C PHE A 412 21.21 -8.22 -0.48
N VAL A 413 21.23 -7.56 0.68
CA VAL A 413 21.46 -6.11 0.82
C VAL A 413 22.96 -5.88 0.99
N ASP A 414 23.71 -6.16 -0.07
CA ASP A 414 25.16 -5.98 -0.07
C ASP A 414 25.65 -5.65 -1.47
N ALA A 415 26.44 -4.58 -1.58
CA ALA A 415 27.22 -4.29 -2.76
C ALA A 415 28.70 -4.24 -2.35
N LYS A 416 29.57 -4.74 -3.24
CA LYS A 416 31.02 -4.89 -2.98
C LYS A 416 31.68 -3.64 -2.36
N ASP A 417 31.16 -2.45 -2.69
CA ASP A 417 31.77 -1.17 -2.33
C ASP A 417 30.91 -0.31 -1.38
N HIS A 418 29.67 -0.71 -1.05
CA HIS A 418 28.81 0.01 -0.09
C HIS A 418 27.67 -0.85 0.45
N LYS A 419 27.28 -0.62 1.71
CA LYS A 419 26.06 -1.20 2.31
C LYS A 419 24.97 -0.12 2.39
N PRO A 420 23.85 -0.24 1.67
CA PRO A 420 22.78 0.74 1.71
C PRO A 420 22.04 0.73 3.04
N ILE A 421 21.42 1.86 3.40
CA ILE A 421 20.35 1.88 4.40
C ILE A 421 19.19 1.05 3.83
N TRP A 422 18.69 0.10 4.61
CA TRP A 422 17.67 -0.82 4.14
C TRP A 422 16.50 -0.92 5.10
N ALA A 423 15.28 -0.92 4.56
CA ALA A 423 14.09 -1.30 5.28
C ALA A 423 13.17 -2.18 4.43
N HIS A 424 12.69 -3.26 5.05
CA HIS A 424 11.70 -4.18 4.50
C HIS A 424 10.33 -3.91 5.13
N PHE A 425 9.28 -3.83 4.31
CA PHE A 425 7.90 -3.65 4.72
C PHE A 425 7.07 -4.88 4.31
N ASP A 426 6.62 -5.67 5.29
CA ASP A 426 5.74 -6.82 5.06
C ASP A 426 4.28 -6.36 5.11
N VAL A 427 3.75 -5.98 3.94
CA VAL A 427 2.46 -5.33 3.78
C VAL A 427 1.35 -6.34 3.48
N TYR A 428 0.18 -6.22 4.12
CA TYR A 428 -0.94 -7.13 3.81
C TYR A 428 -1.69 -6.80 2.51
N CYS A 429 -1.74 -5.51 2.14
CA CYS A 429 -2.39 -4.96 0.95
C CYS A 429 -3.87 -5.32 0.77
N TRP A 430 -4.61 -5.53 1.86
CA TRP A 430 -6.02 -5.88 1.79
C TRP A 430 -6.80 -5.45 3.04
N ASN A 431 -7.92 -4.76 2.83
CA ASN A 431 -8.90 -4.48 3.86
C ASN A 431 -9.88 -5.66 3.96
N PRO A 432 -9.90 -6.45 5.05
CA PRO A 432 -10.81 -7.59 5.18
C PRO A 432 -12.27 -7.16 5.40
N LYS A 433 -12.48 -5.94 5.90
CA LYS A 433 -13.79 -5.35 6.19
C LYS A 433 -13.77 -3.88 5.80
N GLU A 434 -14.92 -3.34 5.43
CA GLU A 434 -15.08 -1.91 5.17
C GLU A 434 -14.90 -1.10 6.47
N LYS A 435 -14.16 0.00 6.36
CA LYS A 435 -13.97 1.02 7.40
C LYS A 435 -14.01 2.41 6.76
N PRO A 436 -14.21 3.48 7.56
CA PRO A 436 -14.09 4.85 7.04
C PRO A 436 -12.79 5.05 6.25
N GLY A 437 -12.90 5.49 5.00
CA GLY A 437 -11.76 5.73 4.11
C GLY A 437 -11.11 4.47 3.51
N ARG A 438 -11.53 3.28 3.94
CA ARG A 438 -10.88 1.98 3.71
C ARG A 438 -11.92 0.94 3.27
N PRO A 439 -12.33 0.97 1.99
CA PRO A 439 -13.28 0.00 1.46
C PRO A 439 -12.68 -1.40 1.49
N GLN A 440 -13.54 -2.42 1.63
CA GLN A 440 -13.12 -3.82 1.56
C GLN A 440 -12.50 -4.12 0.19
N GLY A 441 -11.34 -4.78 0.16
CA GLY A 441 -10.60 -5.07 -1.07
C GLY A 441 -9.13 -4.70 -0.96
N GLY A 442 -8.48 -4.52 -2.10
CA GLY A 442 -7.09 -4.07 -2.19
C GLY A 442 -6.84 -2.76 -1.47
N GLU A 443 -5.66 -2.63 -0.88
CA GLU A 443 -5.18 -1.44 -0.18
C GLU A 443 -3.66 -1.30 -0.36
N VAL A 444 -3.15 -0.08 -0.25
CA VAL A 444 -1.70 0.15 -0.07
C VAL A 444 -1.43 0.59 1.35
N HIS A 445 -0.42 -0.02 1.98
CA HIS A 445 -0.05 0.26 3.36
C HIS A 445 1.34 0.90 3.43
N ALA A 446 1.59 1.69 4.49
CA ALA A 446 2.85 2.38 4.77
C ALA A 446 3.29 3.43 3.72
N VAL A 447 2.71 3.45 2.52
CA VAL A 447 3.08 4.37 1.44
C VAL A 447 2.97 5.84 1.85
N ARG A 448 1.95 6.24 2.60
CA ARG A 448 1.78 7.64 3.03
C ARG A 448 2.79 8.00 4.13
N ALA A 449 3.06 7.09 5.05
CA ALA A 449 4.06 7.30 6.10
C ALA A 449 5.47 7.39 5.51
N ILE A 450 5.82 6.50 4.58
CA ILE A 450 7.11 6.52 3.87
C ILE A 450 7.27 7.81 3.08
N GLU A 451 6.25 8.22 2.32
CA GLU A 451 6.28 9.46 1.55
C GLU A 451 6.48 10.69 2.45
N ALA A 452 5.76 10.78 3.56
CA ALA A 452 5.90 11.90 4.50
C ALA A 452 7.29 11.93 5.15
N MET A 453 7.86 10.76 5.47
CA MET A 453 9.23 10.65 5.98
C MET A 453 10.26 11.11 4.94
N LEU A 454 10.15 10.62 3.71
CA LEU A 454 11.06 11.00 2.62
C LEU A 454 10.95 12.49 2.28
N ARG A 455 9.74 13.04 2.26
CA ARG A 455 9.50 14.47 2.07
C ARG A 455 10.14 15.31 3.17
N LYS A 456 10.03 14.89 4.43
CA LYS A 456 10.70 15.57 5.55
C LYS A 456 12.22 15.53 5.42
N ARG A 457 12.77 14.45 4.86
CA ARG A 457 14.22 14.21 4.74
C ARG A 457 14.86 14.87 3.50
N PHE A 458 14.15 14.93 2.38
CA PHE A 458 14.69 15.29 1.05
C PHE A 458 13.88 16.35 0.29
N GLY A 459 12.81 16.90 0.88
CA GLY A 459 11.88 17.82 0.23
C GLY A 459 12.14 19.29 0.45
#